data_AF-A0A925A2R7-F1
#
_entry.id   AF-A0A925A2R7-F1
#
_cell.length_a   1.000
_cell.length_b   1.000
_cell.length_c   1.000
_cell.angle_alpha   90.00
_cell.angle_beta   90.00
_cell.angle_gamma   90.00
#
_symmetry.space_group_name_H-M   'P 1'
#
loop_
_entity.id
_entity.type
_entity.pdbx_description
1 polymer ?
#
loop_
_entity_poly.entity_id
_entity_poly.type
_entity_poly.pdbx_seq_one_letter_code
_entity_poly.pdbx_strand_id
1 'polypeptide(L)' 'MFSDSSEVLKFIKGENVKFLDIRFTDLPGVQQHSNIPASTVDEEFFSVG' A
#
# COMPACT_ATOMS: atom_id res chain seq x y z
N MET A 1 -4.24 5.40 -12.89
CA MET A 1 -3.75 5.87 -11.58
C MET A 1 -4.96 5.91 -10.66
N PHE A 2 -4.88 5.37 -9.44
CA PHE A 2 -6.04 5.24 -8.55
C PHE A 2 -6.45 6.60 -7.99
N SER A 3 -7.75 6.85 -7.90
CA SER A 3 -8.32 8.10 -7.41
C SER A 3 -8.74 8.01 -5.93
N ASP A 4 -8.98 6.80 -5.44
CA ASP A 4 -9.47 6.53 -4.09
C ASP A 4 -8.88 5.21 -3.54
N SER A 5 -8.89 5.02 -2.21
CA SER A 5 -8.38 3.82 -1.55
C SER A 5 -9.19 2.56 -1.91
N SER A 6 -10.49 2.68 -2.18
CA SER A 6 -11.36 1.59 -2.60
C SER A 6 -10.96 1.01 -3.96
N GLU A 7 -10.52 1.85 -4.91
CA GLU A 7 -9.99 1.41 -6.20
C GLU A 7 -8.72 0.56 -6.03
N VAL A 8 -7.84 0.94 -5.09
CA VAL A 8 -6.62 0.19 -4.76
C VAL A 8 -6.98 -1.17 -4.15
N LEU A 9 -7.90 -1.21 -3.18
CA LEU A 9 -8.34 -2.45 -2.55
C LEU A 9 -9.01 -3.41 -3.54
N LYS A 10 -9.81 -2.89 -4.48
CA LYS A 10 -10.40 -3.68 -5.58
C LYS A 10 -9.32 -4.25 -6.49
N PHE A 11 -8.31 -3.44 -6.82
CA PHE A 11 -7.20 -3.87 -7.66
C PHE A 11 -6.37 -4.98 -7.00
N ILE A 12 -6.04 -4.84 -5.72
CA ILE A 12 -5.32 -5.86 -4.94
C ILE A 12 -6.05 -7.21 -4.98
N LYS A 13 -7.37 -7.19 -4.79
CA LYS A 13 -8.22 -8.39 -4.83
C LYS A 13 -8.35 -8.96 -6.24
N GLY A 14 -8.54 -8.12 -7.26
CA GLY A 14 -8.71 -8.53 -8.65
C GLY A 14 -7.46 -9.20 -9.23
N GLU A 15 -6.29 -8.65 -8.94
CA GLU A 15 -5.01 -9.14 -9.45
C GLU A 15 -4.35 -10.19 -8.55
N ASN A 16 -5.00 -10.60 -7.44
CA ASN A 16 -4.45 -11.52 -6.45
C ASN A 16 -3.04 -11.12 -5.98
N VAL A 17 -2.87 -9.82 -5.70
CA VAL A 17 -1.60 -9.27 -5.22
C VAL A 17 -1.23 -9.93 -3.89
N LYS A 18 0.00 -10.40 -3.75
CA LYS A 18 0.47 -11.10 -2.54
C LYS A 18 1.19 -10.19 -1.55
N PHE A 19 1.89 -9.19 -2.05
CA PHE A 19 2.70 -8.27 -1.26
C PHE A 19 2.52 -6.84 -1.76
N LEU A 20 2.47 -5.90 -0.83
CA LEU A 20 2.60 -4.47 -1.11
C LEU A 20 3.98 -4.00 -0.66
N ASP A 21 4.62 -3.18 -1.50
CA ASP A 21 5.86 -2.50 -1.19
C ASP A 21 5.56 -1.04 -0.87
N ILE A 22 5.65 -0.67 0.39
CA ILE A 22 5.44 0.70 0.86
C ILE A 22 6.76 1.43 0.68
N ARG A 23 6.76 2.52 -0.09
CA ARG A 23 7.95 3.34 -0.33
C ARG A 23 7.74 4.75 0.19
N PHE A 24 8.70 5.26 0.93
CA PHE A 24 8.70 6.63 1.42
C PHE A 24 10.11 7.19 1.43
N THR A 25 10.22 8.50 1.58
CA THR A 25 11.52 9.20 1.60
C THR A 25 11.70 9.83 2.97
N ASP A 26 12.85 9.57 3.60
CA ASP A 26 13.19 10.19 4.88
C ASP A 26 13.68 11.65 4.70
N LEU A 27 13.88 12.38 5.81
CA LEU A 27 14.32 13.78 5.76
C LEU A 27 15.67 13.98 5.04
N PRO A 28 16.69 13.10 5.22
CA PRO A 28 17.91 13.12 4.41
C PRO A 28 17.71 12.87 2.91
N GLY A 29 16.54 12.38 2.48
CA GLY A 29 16.21 12.17 1.07
C GLY A 29 16.44 10.73 0.57
N VAL A 30 16.70 9.78 1.46
CA VAL A 30 16.88 8.37 1.11
C VAL A 30 15.52 7.70 0.96
N GLN A 31 15.33 6.97 -0.14
CA GLN A 31 14.16 6.14 -0.33
C GLN A 31 14.25 4.90 0.55
N GLN A 32 13.30 4.76 1.46
CA GLN A 32 13.10 3.58 2.27
C GLN A 32 11.93 2.77 1.71
N HIS A 33 11.94 1.47 1.96
CA HIS A 33 10.85 0.61 1.55
C HIS A 33 10.60 -0.56 2.53
N SER A 34 9.35 -0.99 2.63
CA SER A 34 8.94 -2.12 3.48
C SER A 34 7.88 -2.95 2.77
N ASN A 35 8.09 -4.26 2.75
CA ASN A 35 7.15 -5.21 2.17
C ASN A 35 6.19 -5.75 3.23
N ILE A 36 4.89 -5.67 2.96
CA ILE A 36 3.84 -6.26 3.80
C ILE A 36 2.98 -7.22 3.00
N PRO A 37 2.41 -8.27 3.63
CA PRO A 37 1.43 -9.12 2.98
C PRO A 37 0.20 -8.31 2.58
N ALA A 38 -0.28 -8.47 1.34
CA ALA A 38 -1.46 -7.72 0.86
C ALA A 38 -2.73 -8.07 1.66
N SER A 39 -2.75 -9.22 2.34
CA SER A 39 -3.84 -9.65 3.21
C SER A 39 -3.99 -8.80 4.48
N THR A 40 -2.98 -8.01 4.86
CA THR A 40 -3.04 -7.14 6.05
C THR A 40 -3.46 -5.71 5.71
N VAL A 41 -3.82 -5.43 4.45
CA VAL A 41 -4.19 -4.11 3.97
C VAL A 41 -5.72 -4.01 3.87
N ASP A 42 -6.31 -3.15 4.68
CA ASP A 42 -7.73 -2.84 4.73
C ASP A 42 -8.00 -1.33 4.65
N GLU A 43 -9.25 -0.90 4.85
CA GLU A 43 -9.59 0.54 4.82
C GLU A 43 -8.97 1.29 6.01
N GLU A 44 -8.75 0.63 7.14
CA GLU A 44 -8.17 1.23 8.34
C GLU A 44 -6.69 1.54 8.13
N PHE A 45 -5.96 0.69 7.41
CA PHE A 45 -4.58 0.92 6.98
C PHE A 45 -4.37 2.29 6.31
N PHE A 46 -5.33 2.75 5.49
CA PHE A 46 -5.24 4.03 4.79
C PHE A 46 -5.60 5.25 5.65
N SER A 47 -6.14 5.05 6.85
CA SER A 47 -6.63 6.13 7.73
C SER A 47 -5.82 6.29 9.01
N VAL A 48 -5.26 5.19 9.54
CA VAL A 48 -4.52 5.20 10.82
C VAL A 48 -3.00 5.25 10.59
N GLY A 49 -2.51 4.67 9.49
CA GLY A 49 -1.08 4.62 9.15
C GLY A 49 -0.31 3.53 9.88
#